data_AF-A0A925ZXJ7-F1
#
_entry.id   AF-A0A925ZXJ7-F1
#
_cell.length_a   1.000
_cell.length_b   1.000
_cell.length_c   1.000
_cell.angle_alpha   90.00
_cell.angle_beta   90.00
_cell.angle_gamma   90.00
#
_symmetry.space_group_name_H-M   'P 1'
#
loop_
_entity.id
_entity.type
_entity.pdbx_description
1 polymer ?
#
loop_
_entity_poly.entity_id
_entity_poly.type
_entity_poly.pdbx_seq_one_letter_code
_entity_poly.pdbx_strand_id
1 'polypeptide(L)' 'MNFSQNFDFAQLVLYAFWIFFFALVVYLRREDKREGYPLQSDHGPVNGWPSPAGEKQFIARSSVEIKEDSHHV' A
#
# COMPACT_ATOMS: atom_id res chain seq x y z
N MET A 1 -15.03 42.90 4.00
CA MET A 1 -14.92 41.58 4.65
C MET A 1 -13.44 41.30 4.84
N ASN A 2 -12.95 41.38 6.07
CA ASN A 2 -11.51 41.38 6.35
C ASN A 2 -11.02 39.94 6.50
N PHE A 3 -10.23 39.46 5.55
CA PHE A 3 -9.63 38.11 5.54
C PHE A 3 -8.60 37.86 6.68
N SER A 4 -8.23 38.91 7.43
CA SER A 4 -7.06 38.94 8.31
C SER A 4 -7.18 38.16 9.64
N GLN A 5 -8.37 37.68 10.05
CA GLN A 5 -8.57 37.10 11.38
C GLN A 5 -8.91 35.60 11.41
N ASN A 6 -9.03 34.93 10.26
CA ASN A 6 -9.57 33.56 10.21
C ASN A 6 -8.55 32.47 9.84
N PHE A 7 -7.26 32.79 9.76
CA PHE A 7 -6.23 31.79 9.47
C PHE A 7 -5.38 31.56 10.73
N ASP A 8 -5.60 30.42 11.37
CA ASP A 8 -4.87 29.96 12.56
C ASP A 8 -4.08 28.68 12.26
N PHE A 9 -2.93 28.51 12.92
CA PHE A 9 -2.08 27.32 12.79
C PHE A 9 -2.83 26.04 13.14
N ALA A 10 -3.78 26.08 14.09
CA ALA A 10 -4.62 24.94 14.41
C ALA A 10 -5.39 24.43 13.18
N GLN A 11 -5.93 25.34 12.36
CA GLN A 11 -6.66 24.98 11.15
C GLN A 11 -5.71 24.43 10.06
N LEU A 12 -4.53 25.02 9.91
CA LEU A 12 -3.52 24.54 8.97
C LEU A 12 -3.07 23.11 9.29
N VAL A 13 -2.76 22.83 10.56
CA VAL A 13 -2.35 21.50 11.03
C VAL A 13 -3.49 20.49 10.83
N LEU A 14 -4.74 20.88 11.09
CA LEU A 14 -5.90 20.02 10.87
C LEU A 14 -6.07 19.65 9.39
N TYR A 15 -5.92 20.60 8.46
CA TYR A 15 -5.99 20.29 7.03
C TYR A 15 -4.80 19.46 6.54
N ALA A 16 -3.60 19.74 7.05
CA ALA A 16 -2.42 18.91 6.76
C ALA A 16 -2.62 17.47 7.23
N PHE A 17 -3.19 17.27 8.43
CA PHE A 17 -3.55 15.95 8.95
C PHE A 17 -4.54 15.23 8.02
N TRP A 18 -5.62 15.90 7.59
CA TRP A 18 -6.59 15.28 6.69
C TRP A 18 -5.99 14.89 5.34
N ILE A 19 -5.17 15.75 4.73
CA ILE A 19 -4.47 15.44 3.47
C ILE A 19 -3.56 14.23 3.66
N PHE A 20 -2.76 14.22 4.72
CA PHE A 20 -1.89 13.10 5.07
C PHE A 20 -2.71 11.82 5.31
N PHE A 21 -3.82 11.91 6.03
CA PHE A 21 -4.67 10.78 6.35
C PHE A 21 -5.31 10.17 5.10
N PHE A 22 -5.87 10.97 4.19
CA PHE A 22 -6.39 10.47 2.92
C PHE A 22 -5.29 9.86 2.05
N ALA A 23 -4.12 10.47 2.00
CA ALA A 23 -2.96 9.90 1.30
C ALA A 23 -2.56 8.54 1.89
N LEU A 24 -2.57 8.41 3.22
CA LEU A 24 -2.26 7.17 3.93
C LEU A 24 -3.32 6.09 3.66
N VAL A 25 -4.61 6.43 3.68
CA VAL A 25 -5.69 5.49 3.36
C VAL A 25 -5.55 4.97 1.92
N VAL A 26 -5.24 5.84 0.96
CA VAL A 26 -4.99 5.43 -0.42
C VAL A 26 -3.74 4.55 -0.50
N TYR A 27 -2.67 4.90 0.21
CA TYR A 27 -1.44 4.10 0.26
C TYR A 27 -1.70 2.70 0.81
N LEU A 28 -2.35 2.58 1.96
CA LEU A 28 -2.72 1.30 2.58
C LEU A 28 -3.61 0.48 1.65
N ARG A 29 -4.62 1.10 1.04
CA ARG A 29 -5.50 0.40 0.11
C ARG A 29 -4.77 -0.16 -1.11
N ARG A 30 -3.64 0.43 -1.53
CA ARG A 30 -2.80 -0.12 -2.62
C ARG A 30 -1.92 -1.28 -2.13
N GLU A 31 -1.48 -1.22 -0.88
CA GLU A 31 -0.70 -2.28 -0.23
C GLU A 31 -1.55 -3.52 0.04
N ASP A 32 -2.82 -3.37 0.42
CA ASP A 32 -3.78 -4.48 0.60
C ASP A 32 -4.00 -5.29 -0.69
N LYS A 33 -3.73 -4.71 -1.87
CA LYS A 33 -3.92 -5.35 -3.18
C LYS A 33 -2.73 -6.16 -3.68
N ARG A 34 -1.73 -6.42 -2.83
CA ARG A 34 -0.52 -7.17 -3.23
C ARG A 34 -0.77 -8.66 -3.45
N GLU A 35 -1.88 -9.17 -2.96
CA GLU A 35 -2.23 -10.58 -3.05
C GLU A 35 -3.64 -10.71 -3.63
N GLY A 36 -3.86 -11.72 -4.50
CA GLY A 36 -5.20 -12.05 -5.00
C GLY A 36 -5.80 -11.08 -6.04
N TYR A 37 -5.00 -10.15 -6.60
CA TYR A 37 -5.42 -9.28 -7.70
C TYR A 37 -4.84 -9.71 -9.05
N PRO A 38 -5.53 -9.46 -10.18
CA PRO A 38 -6.88 -8.88 -10.28
C PRO A 38 -7.97 -9.83 -9.78
N LEU A 39 -9.07 -9.30 -9.23
CA LEU A 39 -10.21 -10.13 -8.81
C LEU A 39 -10.82 -10.80 -10.03
N GLN A 40 -11.03 -12.11 -9.97
CA GLN A 40 -11.79 -12.83 -10.98
C GLN A 40 -13.28 -12.63 -10.73
N SER A 41 -14.01 -12.18 -11.75
CA SER A 41 -15.47 -12.04 -11.71
C SER A 41 -16.08 -12.69 -12.96
N ASP A 42 -17.37 -13.00 -12.93
CA ASP A 42 -18.11 -13.56 -14.08
C ASP A 42 -18.08 -12.67 -15.33
N HIS A 43 -17.66 -11.41 -15.20
CA HIS A 43 -17.52 -10.45 -16.29
C HIS A 43 -16.05 -10.16 -16.68
N GLY A 44 -15.09 -10.91 -16.13
CA GLY A 44 -13.64 -10.76 -16.39
C GLY A 44 -12.85 -10.16 -15.21
N PRO A 45 -11.52 -9.96 -15.38
CA PRO A 45 -10.64 -9.48 -14.32
C PRO A 45 -10.93 -8.02 -13.97
N VAL A 46 -11.20 -7.75 -12.68
CA VAL A 46 -11.49 -6.41 -12.14
C VAL A 46 -10.46 -5.98 -11.12
N ASN A 47 -9.88 -4.79 -11.32
CA ASN A 47 -8.82 -4.26 -10.46
C ASN A 47 -9.29 -3.12 -9.51
N GLY A 48 -10.40 -2.44 -9.85
CA GLY A 48 -10.98 -1.34 -9.07
C GLY A 48 -10.03 -0.15 -8.83
N TRP A 49 -10.47 0.84 -8.05
CA TRP A 49 -9.64 1.96 -7.60
C TRP A 49 -9.30 1.80 -6.11
N PRO A 50 -8.08 2.15 -5.63
CA PRO A 50 -6.89 2.57 -6.39
C PRO A 50 -6.18 1.38 -7.07
N SER A 51 -5.41 1.65 -8.14
CA SER A 51 -4.65 0.61 -8.84
C SER A 51 -3.60 -0.04 -7.93
N PRO A 52 -3.37 -1.36 -8.03
CA PRO A 52 -2.34 -2.06 -7.27
C PRO A 52 -0.99 -1.34 -7.40
N ALA A 53 -0.24 -1.32 -6.30
CA ALA A 53 1.15 -0.90 -6.37
C ALA A 53 1.95 -1.93 -7.19
N GLY A 54 2.97 -1.47 -7.93
CA GLY A 54 3.88 -2.35 -8.65
C GLY A 54 4.54 -3.39 -7.72
N GLU A 55 5.06 -4.46 -8.33
CA GLU A 55 5.66 -5.59 -7.64
C GLU A 55 6.76 -5.12 -6.66
N LYS A 56 6.66 -5.52 -5.38
CA LYS A 56 7.76 -5.35 -4.42
C LYS A 56 8.75 -6.48 -4.66
N GLN A 57 10.02 -6.14 -4.87
CA GLN A 57 11.08 -7.15 -4.95
C GLN A 57 11.46 -7.59 -3.53
N PHE A 58 11.23 -8.86 -3.21
CA PHE A 58 11.64 -9.46 -1.94
C PHE A 58 12.96 -10.21 -2.14
N ILE A 59 13.98 -9.86 -1.36
CA ILE A 59 15.22 -10.63 -1.29
C ILE A 59 15.05 -11.66 -0.18
N ALA A 60 14.83 -12.92 -0.54
CA ALA A 60 14.74 -14.01 0.42
C ALA A 60 16.14 -14.40 0.94
N ARG A 61 16.27 -14.59 2.25
CA ARG A 61 17.51 -15.06 2.89
C ARG A 61 17.39 -16.54 3.25
N SER A 62 17.52 -17.43 2.26
CA SER A 62 17.88 -18.85 2.48
C SER A 62 18.00 -19.62 1.16
N SER A 63 19.19 -19.62 0.58
CA SER A 63 19.63 -20.65 -0.39
C SER A 63 20.85 -21.40 0.15
N VAL A 64 20.93 -21.55 1.47
CA VAL A 64 21.97 -22.30 2.17
C VAL A 64 21.22 -23.27 3.08
N GLU A 65 21.57 -24.56 3.04
CA GLU A 65 21.12 -25.63 3.97
C GLU A 65 20.02 -26.62 3.50
N ILE A 66 19.80 -26.83 2.20
CA ILE A 66 19.10 -28.05 1.70
C ILE A 66 19.95 -28.75 0.61
N LYS A 67 21.25 -28.89 0.86
CA LYS A 67 22.15 -29.71 0.01
C LYS A 67 23.10 -30.61 0.81
N GLU A 68 23.06 -30.56 2.14
CA GLU A 68 24.00 -31.22 3.03
C GLU A 68 23.34 -32.30 3.91
N ASP A 69 22.26 -32.96 3.49
CA ASP A 69 21.72 -34.13 4.23
C ASP A 69 20.79 -35.00 3.36
N SER A 70 21.21 -35.37 2.16
CA SER A 70 20.36 -36.23 1.30
C SER A 70 21.13 -37.33 0.59
N HIS A 71 22.35 -37.62 1.04
CA HIS A 71 23.20 -38.71 0.52
C HIS A 71 23.54 -39.78 1.56
N HIS A 72 22.63 -40.02 2.51
CA HIS A 72 22.63 -41.23 3.33
C HIS A 72 21.22 -41.86 3.32
N VAL A 73 21.05 -42.87 2.47
CA VAL A 73 20.29 -44.15 2.62
C VAL A 73 20.13 -44.78 1.23
#